data_AF-A0A533Y714-F1
#
_entry.id   AF-A0A533Y714-F1
#
_cell.length_a   1.000
_cell.length_b   1.000
_cell.length_c   1.000
_cell.angle_alpha   90.00
_cell.angle_beta   90.00
_cell.angle_gamma   90.00
#
_symmetry.space_group_name_H-M   'P 1'
#
loop_
_entity.id
_entity.type
_entity.pdbx_description
1 polymer ?
#
loop_
_entity_poly.entity_id
_entity_poly.type
_entity_poly.pdbx_seq_one_letter_code
_entity_poly.pdbx_strand_id
1 'polypeptide(L)'
;MIETLFYAFCAGVLVFTLLVPVLAEEPSAPAEIPSLPAAETPPPTPAPVDPVTIDPFIELRGSVWRTKAGIVFLKTPIGLLTLTSKTTLKDLKASQEVRFWVHERHSVVEIRNRIDGSLVHRYLSGPMTSGTDTPGTLLWWGPDGDQTVHVGTQEGRLTNYSEGDPLTVEVDETNTINGVHDLQYDLQVNQTPPAGADVQVLLSGTVSKLKSSFVFVRTPVGLVMLNSKIGIPRVKVGQPLTLHIDHEHVTVTFPADETSTPRRSTSPIP
;
A
#
# COMPACT_ATOMS: atom_id res chain seq x y z
N MET A 1 18.54 -40.73 -50.11
CA MET A 1 18.55 -39.68 -51.15
C MET A 1 18.52 -38.36 -50.41
N ILE A 2 19.67 -37.76 -50.04
CA ILE A 2 20.63 -37.02 -50.91
C ILE A 2 19.88 -35.79 -51.45
N GLU A 3 20.20 -34.53 -51.13
CA GLU A 3 21.51 -33.83 -51.06
C GLU A 3 21.36 -32.52 -50.21
N THR A 4 22.25 -32.06 -49.30
CA THR A 4 23.57 -31.37 -49.45
C THR A 4 23.49 -30.08 -50.32
N LEU A 5 24.09 -28.89 -50.09
CA LEU A 5 25.22 -28.42 -49.26
C LEU A 5 25.52 -26.88 -49.50
N PHE A 6 26.11 -26.21 -48.49
CA PHE A 6 27.17 -25.13 -48.50
C PHE A 6 26.97 -23.66 -48.92
N TYR A 7 27.48 -22.73 -48.06
CA TYR A 7 28.76 -21.97 -48.15
C TYR A 7 28.93 -21.18 -46.81
N ALA A 8 29.96 -21.31 -45.93
CA ALA A 8 31.42 -21.05 -45.99
C ALA A 8 31.77 -19.58 -46.38
N PHE A 9 32.67 -18.77 -45.79
CA PHE A 9 33.65 -18.81 -44.68
C PHE A 9 34.22 -17.36 -44.49
N CYS A 10 35.18 -17.19 -43.56
CA CYS A 10 36.18 -16.09 -43.37
C CYS A 10 35.79 -14.96 -42.38
N ALA A 11 36.31 -14.88 -41.14
CA ALA A 11 37.70 -14.75 -40.63
C ALA A 11 38.30 -13.33 -40.79
N GLY A 12 38.69 -12.73 -39.66
CA GLY A 12 39.42 -11.46 -39.61
C GLY A 12 39.77 -11.03 -38.18
N VAL A 13 40.85 -11.60 -37.64
CA VAL A 13 41.55 -11.17 -36.42
C VAL A 13 42.41 -9.95 -36.74
N LEU A 14 42.48 -8.94 -35.86
CA LEU A 14 43.66 -8.09 -35.75
C LEU A 14 43.83 -7.57 -34.32
N VAL A 15 44.86 -8.12 -33.68
CA VAL A 15 45.48 -7.68 -32.42
C VAL A 15 46.50 -6.60 -32.77
N PHE A 16 46.50 -5.47 -32.06
CA PHE A 16 47.69 -4.65 -31.90
C PHE A 16 47.84 -4.25 -30.43
N THR A 17 48.87 -4.82 -29.82
CA THR A 17 49.47 -4.46 -28.53
C THR A 17 50.51 -3.36 -28.70
N LEU A 18 50.99 -2.87 -27.54
CA LEU A 18 52.20 -2.05 -27.27
C LEU A 18 51.88 -0.55 -27.11
N LEU A 19 52.41 0.19 -26.12
CA LEU A 19 53.38 -0.08 -25.07
C LEU A 19 53.27 1.09 -24.07
N VAL A 20 53.27 0.80 -22.77
CA VAL A 20 53.41 1.77 -21.68
C VAL A 20 54.90 2.16 -21.55
N PRO A 21 55.22 3.35 -21.02
CA PRO A 21 56.00 3.31 -19.79
C PRO A 21 55.47 4.26 -18.71
N VAL A 22 55.48 3.70 -17.50
CA VAL A 22 55.32 4.35 -16.20
C VAL A 22 56.60 5.12 -15.89
N LEU A 23 56.48 6.34 -15.36
CA LEU A 23 57.52 6.99 -14.58
C LEU A 23 56.89 7.54 -13.30
N ALA A 24 57.41 7.11 -12.16
CA ALA A 24 57.12 7.63 -10.83
C ALA A 24 58.12 8.75 -10.47
N GLU A 25 57.70 9.77 -9.71
CA GLU A 25 58.31 10.26 -8.45
C GLU A 25 57.73 11.64 -8.00
N GLU A 26 57.00 11.62 -6.87
CA GLU A 26 56.91 12.57 -5.71
C GLU A 26 56.74 14.12 -5.82
N PRO A 27 56.34 14.85 -4.73
CA PRO A 27 55.28 15.85 -4.75
C PRO A 27 55.78 17.29 -4.50
N SER A 28 54.97 18.29 -4.85
CA SER A 28 55.16 19.66 -4.35
C SER A 28 53.82 20.35 -4.11
N ALA A 29 53.68 20.88 -2.90
CA ALA A 29 52.60 21.74 -2.44
C ALA A 29 52.80 23.19 -2.96
N PRO A 30 51.90 24.15 -2.66
CA PRO A 30 51.02 24.76 -3.64
C PRO A 30 51.48 26.18 -4.04
N ALA A 31 51.37 26.51 -5.33
CA ALA A 31 51.47 27.90 -5.80
C ALA A 31 50.09 28.56 -5.79
N GLU A 32 50.01 29.73 -5.16
CA GLU A 32 48.84 30.59 -5.02
C GLU A 32 48.12 30.87 -6.35
N ILE A 33 46.81 30.62 -6.37
CA ILE A 33 45.91 31.00 -7.47
C ILE A 33 45.41 32.43 -7.18
N PRO A 34 45.54 33.39 -8.11
CA PRO A 34 44.85 34.67 -8.02
C PRO A 34 43.33 34.47 -8.12
N SER A 35 42.60 34.98 -7.13
CA SER A 35 41.16 34.89 -6.99
C SER A 35 40.39 35.56 -8.14
N LEU A 36 39.56 34.78 -8.84
CA LEU A 36 38.51 35.27 -9.73
C LEU A 36 37.23 35.60 -8.93
N PRO A 37 36.45 36.63 -9.33
CA PRO A 37 35.30 37.10 -8.56
C PRO A 37 34.17 36.06 -8.50
N ALA A 38 33.58 35.94 -7.31
CA ALA A 38 32.51 35.03 -6.99
C ALA A 38 31.30 35.21 -7.93
N ALA A 39 30.98 34.15 -8.68
CA ALA A 39 29.67 34.00 -9.28
C ALA A 39 28.67 33.66 -8.16
N GLU A 40 27.66 34.50 -7.98
CA GLU A 40 26.53 34.20 -7.08
C GLU A 40 25.82 32.93 -7.55
N THR A 41 25.98 31.86 -6.78
CA THR A 41 25.15 30.66 -6.91
C THR A 41 23.72 31.03 -6.53
N PRO A 42 22.72 30.86 -7.42
CA PRO A 42 21.32 31.05 -7.05
C PRO A 42 20.95 30.06 -5.92
N PRO A 43 20.09 30.46 -4.96
CA PRO A 43 19.71 29.61 -3.85
C PRO A 43 19.10 28.30 -4.36
N PRO A 44 19.35 27.17 -3.68
CA PRO A 44 18.76 25.89 -4.08
C PRO A 44 17.24 26.03 -4.10
N THR A 45 16.64 25.66 -5.23
CA THR A 45 15.19 25.47 -5.32
C THR A 45 14.79 24.46 -4.25
N PRO A 46 13.82 24.76 -3.36
CA PRO A 46 13.37 23.78 -2.39
C PRO A 46 12.85 22.56 -3.16
N ALA A 47 13.38 21.38 -2.81
CA ALA A 47 12.88 20.13 -3.35
C ALA A 47 11.36 20.03 -3.04
N PRO A 48 10.55 19.52 -3.97
CA PRO A 48 9.14 19.27 -3.68
C PRO A 48 9.07 18.35 -2.46
N VAL A 49 8.44 18.84 -1.39
CA VAL A 49 8.16 18.04 -0.20
C VAL A 49 7.10 17.04 -0.61
N ASP A 50 7.49 15.79 -0.82
CA ASP A 50 6.51 14.73 -1.08
C ASP A 50 5.50 14.72 0.08
N PRO A 51 4.18 14.68 -0.20
CA PRO A 51 3.20 14.64 0.86
C PRO A 51 3.44 13.39 1.71
N VAL A 52 3.68 13.60 3.00
CA VAL A 52 3.89 12.52 3.98
C VAL A 52 2.72 11.55 3.90
N THR A 53 2.95 10.41 3.25
CA THR A 53 1.96 9.36 3.13
C THR A 53 2.05 8.54 4.40
N ILE A 54 1.06 8.69 5.27
CA ILE A 54 0.97 7.90 6.50
C ILE A 54 0.58 6.47 6.13
N ASP A 55 1.24 5.50 6.76
CA ASP A 55 0.92 4.09 6.59
C ASP A 55 -0.53 3.82 7.00
N PRO A 56 -1.32 3.18 6.13
CA PRO A 56 -2.71 2.90 6.42
C PRO A 56 -2.80 1.87 7.55
N PHE A 57 -3.70 2.15 8.49
CA PHE A 57 -4.10 1.21 9.53
C PHE A 57 -5.62 1.14 9.58
N ILE A 58 -6.18 -0.05 9.52
CA ILE A 58 -7.62 -0.27 9.66
C ILE A 58 -7.81 -1.46 10.59
N GLU A 59 -8.66 -1.31 11.58
CA GLU A 59 -9.20 -2.39 12.38
C GLU A 59 -10.72 -2.22 12.45
N LEU A 60 -11.43 -3.18 11.87
CA LEU A 60 -12.88 -3.13 11.73
C LEU A 60 -13.52 -4.49 11.97
N ARG A 61 -14.69 -4.44 12.62
CA ARG A 61 -15.60 -5.56 12.72
C ARG A 61 -16.86 -5.32 11.92
N GLY A 62 -17.31 -6.35 11.20
CA GLY A 62 -18.49 -6.30 10.36
C GLY A 62 -19.40 -7.50 10.53
N SER A 63 -20.71 -7.29 10.41
CA SER A 63 -21.70 -8.37 10.32
C SER A 63 -22.19 -8.52 8.89
N VAL A 64 -22.35 -9.76 8.42
CA VAL A 64 -22.93 -10.03 7.10
C VAL A 64 -24.36 -9.50 7.02
N TRP A 65 -24.58 -8.53 6.14
CA TRP A 65 -25.90 -7.91 5.95
C TRP A 65 -26.61 -8.46 4.72
N ARG A 66 -25.91 -8.57 3.60
CA ARG A 66 -26.44 -9.08 2.33
C ARG A 66 -25.34 -9.79 1.56
N THR A 67 -25.73 -10.80 0.80
CA THR A 67 -24.82 -11.52 -0.10
C THR A 67 -25.41 -11.54 -1.51
N LYS A 68 -24.52 -11.51 -2.49
CA LYS A 68 -24.77 -11.74 -3.91
C LYS A 68 -23.68 -12.67 -4.43
N ALA A 69 -23.85 -13.23 -5.63
CA ALA A 69 -22.83 -14.07 -6.24
C ALA A 69 -21.48 -13.32 -6.29
N GLY A 70 -20.50 -13.81 -5.52
CA GLY A 70 -19.16 -13.26 -5.42
C GLY A 70 -19.03 -11.90 -4.72
N ILE A 71 -20.09 -11.41 -4.05
CA ILE A 71 -20.07 -10.10 -3.36
C ILE A 71 -20.78 -10.21 -2.01
N VAL A 72 -20.12 -9.75 -0.95
CA VAL A 72 -20.64 -9.71 0.41
C VAL A 72 -20.66 -8.27 0.89
N PHE A 73 -21.81 -7.86 1.43
CA PHE A 73 -21.99 -6.56 2.06
C PHE A 73 -22.01 -6.73 3.58
N LEU A 74 -21.07 -6.07 4.25
CA LEU A 74 -20.88 -6.09 5.69
C LEU A 74 -21.31 -4.75 6.28
N LYS A 75 -22.15 -4.80 7.31
CA LYS A 75 -22.43 -3.62 8.15
C LYS A 75 -21.31 -3.48 9.17
N THR A 76 -20.67 -2.31 9.20
CA THR A 76 -19.65 -1.94 10.19
C THR A 76 -20.14 -0.76 11.05
N PRO A 77 -19.49 -0.46 12.18
CA PRO A 77 -19.85 0.70 13.00
C PRO A 77 -19.77 2.04 12.27
N ILE A 78 -18.94 2.15 11.22
CA ILE A 78 -18.70 3.40 10.48
C ILE A 78 -19.35 3.44 9.09
N GLY A 79 -19.98 2.34 8.67
CA GLY A 79 -20.71 2.28 7.41
C GLY A 79 -20.74 0.89 6.80
N LEU A 80 -20.31 0.79 5.53
CA LEU A 80 -20.41 -0.43 4.74
C LEU A 80 -19.02 -0.86 4.26
N LEU A 81 -18.68 -2.12 4.52
CA LEU A 81 -17.53 -2.78 3.92
C LEU A 81 -18.05 -3.80 2.90
N THR A 82 -17.58 -3.73 1.67
CA THR A 82 -17.93 -4.69 0.62
C THR A 82 -16.73 -5.58 0.36
N LEU A 83 -16.92 -6.89 0.37
CA LEU A 83 -15.93 -7.87 -0.08
C LEU A 83 -16.37 -8.45 -1.41
N THR A 84 -15.46 -8.57 -2.37
CA THR A 84 -15.73 -9.12 -3.70
C THR A 84 -14.69 -10.17 -4.06
N SER A 85 -15.11 -11.30 -4.63
CA SER A 85 -14.23 -12.33 -5.16
C SER A 85 -15.00 -13.22 -6.14
N LYS A 86 -14.35 -13.67 -7.22
CA LYS A 86 -14.92 -14.68 -8.13
C LYS A 86 -14.65 -16.11 -7.65
N THR A 87 -13.64 -16.28 -6.81
CA THR A 87 -13.11 -17.59 -6.39
C THR A 87 -13.55 -18.01 -4.98
N THR A 88 -13.96 -17.06 -4.15
CA THR A 88 -14.43 -17.31 -2.77
C THR A 88 -15.71 -16.52 -2.44
N LEU A 89 -16.08 -16.41 -1.15
CA LEU A 89 -17.25 -15.73 -0.58
C LEU A 89 -18.63 -16.33 -0.88
N LYS A 90 -18.72 -17.36 -1.73
CA LYS A 90 -19.99 -18.00 -2.12
C LYS A 90 -20.74 -18.66 -0.96
N ASP A 91 -20.02 -19.07 0.09
CA ASP A 91 -20.57 -19.83 1.22
C ASP A 91 -20.74 -18.99 2.50
N LEU A 92 -20.63 -17.66 2.39
CA LEU A 92 -20.73 -16.76 3.53
C LEU A 92 -22.17 -16.62 4.05
N LYS A 93 -22.35 -16.74 5.37
CA LYS A 93 -23.66 -16.80 6.03
C LYS A 93 -23.91 -15.57 6.90
N ALA A 94 -25.19 -15.21 7.06
CA ALA A 94 -25.61 -14.12 7.97
C ALA A 94 -25.27 -14.37 9.45
N SER A 95 -25.01 -15.63 9.83
CA SER A 95 -24.57 -16.03 11.16
C SER A 95 -23.07 -15.82 11.41
N GLN A 96 -22.33 -15.30 10.44
CA GLN A 96 -20.89 -15.08 10.54
C GLN A 96 -20.58 -13.60 10.76
N GLU A 97 -19.52 -13.36 11.52
CA GLU A 97 -18.88 -12.06 11.66
C GLU A 97 -17.58 -12.02 10.86
N VAL A 98 -17.19 -10.82 10.45
CA VAL A 98 -15.94 -10.57 9.75
C VAL A 98 -15.09 -9.62 10.56
N ARG A 99 -13.83 -9.99 10.76
CA ARG A 99 -12.80 -9.09 11.28
C ARG A 99 -11.87 -8.72 10.13
N PHE A 100 -11.61 -7.44 10.00
CA PHE A 100 -10.92 -6.86 8.87
C PHE A 100 -9.80 -5.97 9.39
N TRP A 101 -8.58 -6.31 9.01
CA TRP A 101 -7.41 -5.51 9.32
C TRP A 101 -6.68 -5.09 8.05
N VAL A 102 -6.12 -3.90 8.07
CA VAL A 102 -5.19 -3.40 7.07
C VAL A 102 -4.03 -2.76 7.78
N HIS A 103 -2.82 -3.08 7.32
CA HIS A 103 -1.59 -2.46 7.79
C HIS A 103 -0.64 -2.35 6.61
N GLU A 104 -0.22 -1.12 6.28
CA GLU A 104 0.59 -0.83 5.10
C GLU A 104 -0.03 -1.40 3.80
N ARG A 105 0.65 -2.35 3.16
CA ARG A 105 0.19 -3.04 1.94
C ARG A 105 -0.46 -4.40 2.23
N HIS A 106 -0.58 -4.78 3.50
CA HIS A 106 -1.17 -6.04 3.91
C HIS A 106 -2.61 -5.85 4.38
N SER A 107 -3.44 -6.87 4.16
CA SER A 107 -4.77 -6.94 4.77
C SER A 107 -5.11 -8.36 5.18
N VAL A 108 -5.84 -8.48 6.29
CA VAL A 108 -6.33 -9.74 6.83
C VAL A 108 -7.84 -9.70 6.90
N VAL A 109 -8.49 -10.75 6.40
CA VAL A 109 -9.94 -10.95 6.54
C VAL A 109 -10.19 -12.27 7.24
N GLU A 110 -10.63 -12.21 8.49
CA GLU A 110 -11.11 -13.39 9.20
C GLU A 110 -12.64 -13.45 9.18
N ILE A 111 -13.18 -14.59 8.80
CA ILE A 111 -14.59 -14.89 8.92
C ILE A 111 -14.76 -15.90 10.04
N ARG A 112 -15.63 -15.59 11.00
CA ARG A 112 -15.85 -16.40 12.19
C ARG A 112 -17.31 -16.68 12.41
N ASN A 113 -17.63 -17.83 13.00
CA ASN A 113 -18.99 -18.11 13.44
C ASN A 113 -19.32 -17.20 14.64
N ARG A 114 -20.48 -16.53 14.59
CA ARG A 114 -20.86 -15.58 15.64
C ARG A 114 -21.18 -16.24 17.00
N ILE A 115 -21.56 -17.51 16.99
CA ILE A 115 -22.03 -18.22 18.21
C ILE A 115 -20.86 -18.67 19.07
N ASP A 116 -19.90 -19.36 18.47
CA ASP A 116 -18.77 -19.99 19.19
C ASP A 116 -17.43 -19.31 18.89
N GLY A 117 -17.41 -18.34 17.97
CA GLY A 117 -16.19 -17.65 17.57
C GLY A 117 -15.22 -18.50 16.79
N SER A 118 -15.59 -19.70 16.33
CA SER A 118 -14.71 -20.56 15.53
C SER A 118 -14.32 -19.90 14.20
N LEU A 119 -13.07 -20.12 13.77
CA LEU A 119 -12.58 -19.63 12.49
C LEU A 119 -13.24 -20.42 11.35
N VAL A 120 -13.74 -19.72 10.35
CA VAL A 120 -14.31 -20.33 9.14
C VAL A 120 -13.36 -20.16 7.96
N HIS A 121 -12.91 -18.92 7.74
CA HIS A 121 -11.93 -18.59 6.70
C HIS A 121 -10.97 -17.53 7.22
N ARG A 122 -9.72 -17.60 6.79
CA ARG A 122 -8.72 -16.54 6.99
C ARG A 122 -8.06 -16.24 5.65
N TYR A 123 -8.28 -15.02 5.17
CA TYR A 123 -7.62 -14.50 3.97
C TYR A 123 -6.51 -13.56 4.35
N LEU A 124 -5.35 -13.78 3.74
CA LEU A 124 -4.16 -12.96 3.89
C LEU A 124 -3.86 -12.34 2.53
N SER A 125 -3.81 -11.01 2.45
CA SER A 125 -3.48 -10.28 1.22
C SER A 125 -2.28 -9.36 1.43
N GLY A 126 -1.46 -9.17 0.41
CA GLY A 126 -0.23 -8.37 0.49
C GLY A 126 0.77 -8.72 -0.61
N PRO A 127 1.93 -8.04 -0.63
CA PRO A 127 3.05 -8.44 -1.48
C PRO A 127 3.55 -9.84 -1.07
N MET A 128 3.79 -10.70 -2.06
CA MET A 128 4.39 -12.02 -1.84
C MET A 128 5.84 -11.84 -1.38
N THR A 129 6.13 -12.29 -0.16
CA THR A 129 7.47 -12.25 0.41
C THR A 129 7.92 -13.65 0.76
N SER A 130 9.06 -14.08 0.21
CA SER A 130 9.63 -15.40 0.49
C SER A 130 10.10 -15.50 1.94
N GLY A 131 9.87 -16.64 2.60
CA GLY A 131 10.41 -16.90 3.93
C GLY A 131 11.95 -17.01 3.90
N THR A 132 12.62 -16.49 4.93
CA THR A 132 14.10 -16.47 4.99
C THR A 132 14.70 -17.80 5.46
N ASP A 133 14.03 -18.51 6.36
CA ASP A 133 14.67 -19.56 7.16
C ASP A 133 14.19 -20.97 6.81
N THR A 134 13.01 -21.10 6.19
CA THR A 134 12.37 -22.39 5.91
C THR A 134 11.96 -22.47 4.44
N PRO A 135 12.43 -23.47 3.68
CA PRO A 135 11.98 -23.68 2.31
C PRO A 135 10.47 -23.90 2.23
N GLY A 136 9.82 -23.36 1.20
CA GLY A 136 8.38 -23.55 0.99
C GLY A 136 7.52 -22.77 1.99
N THR A 137 8.03 -21.67 2.54
CA THR A 137 7.25 -20.74 3.34
C THR A 137 7.26 -19.33 2.77
N LEU A 138 6.22 -18.58 3.10
CA LEU A 138 6.07 -17.16 2.82
C LEU A 138 5.95 -16.38 4.13
N LEU A 139 6.33 -15.12 4.11
CA LEU A 139 6.13 -14.19 5.21
C LEU A 139 4.88 -13.36 4.96
N TRP A 140 4.02 -13.25 5.97
CA TRP A 140 2.84 -12.39 5.92
C TRP A 140 2.69 -11.58 7.19
N TRP A 141 2.15 -10.38 7.09
CA TRP A 141 1.69 -9.65 8.26
C TRP A 141 0.36 -10.21 8.78
N GLY A 142 0.22 -10.32 10.09
CA GLY A 142 -1.02 -10.60 10.81
C GLY A 142 -1.27 -9.58 11.93
N PRO A 143 -2.46 -9.58 12.55
CA PRO A 143 -2.77 -8.68 13.66
C PRO A 143 -1.83 -8.86 14.87
N ASP A 144 -1.26 -10.05 15.04
CA ASP A 144 -0.28 -10.38 16.09
C ASP A 144 1.18 -10.14 15.64
N GLY A 145 1.39 -9.54 14.47
CA GLY A 145 2.69 -9.31 13.85
C GLY A 145 2.97 -10.23 12.66
N ASP A 146 4.23 -10.25 12.23
CA ASP A 146 4.66 -11.08 11.10
C ASP A 146 4.57 -12.57 11.42
N GLN A 147 4.09 -13.35 10.47
CA GLN A 147 3.86 -14.78 10.57
C GLN A 147 4.38 -15.52 9.35
N THR A 148 4.92 -16.71 9.60
CA THR A 148 5.34 -17.66 8.57
C THR A 148 4.14 -18.49 8.12
N VAL A 149 3.96 -18.60 6.82
CA VAL A 149 2.85 -19.34 6.18
C VAL A 149 3.41 -20.44 5.29
N HIS A 150 2.94 -21.67 5.44
CA HIS A 150 3.37 -22.81 4.64
C HIS A 150 2.66 -22.87 3.30
N VAL A 151 3.40 -23.10 2.21
CA VAL A 151 2.83 -23.17 0.85
C VAL A 151 1.91 -24.38 0.64
N GLY A 152 2.16 -25.48 1.35
CA GLY A 152 1.25 -26.61 1.46
C GLY A 152 1.13 -27.43 0.18
N THR A 153 0.02 -27.27 -0.53
CA THR A 153 -0.25 -27.95 -1.82
C THR A 153 -0.37 -26.97 -2.99
N GLN A 154 -0.12 -25.68 -2.71
CA GLN A 154 -0.36 -24.59 -3.65
C GLN A 154 0.92 -24.16 -4.39
N GLU A 155 2.03 -24.90 -4.28
CA GLU A 155 3.30 -24.57 -4.93
C GLU A 155 3.11 -24.28 -6.42
N GLY A 156 2.38 -25.17 -7.11
CA GLY A 156 2.14 -25.05 -8.55
C GLY A 156 1.29 -23.83 -8.96
N ARG A 157 0.46 -23.28 -8.06
CA ARG A 157 -0.28 -22.03 -8.33
C ARG A 157 0.60 -20.81 -8.07
N LEU A 158 1.45 -20.89 -7.05
CA LEU A 158 2.31 -19.80 -6.61
C LEU A 158 3.52 -19.58 -7.54
N THR A 159 3.89 -20.54 -8.39
CA THR A 159 4.94 -20.34 -9.41
C THR A 159 4.64 -19.23 -10.42
N ASN A 160 3.38 -18.79 -10.53
CA ASN A 160 2.98 -17.69 -11.40
C ASN A 160 3.20 -16.31 -10.76
N TYR A 161 3.66 -16.26 -9.51
CA TYR A 161 3.88 -15.04 -8.74
C TYR A 161 5.36 -14.89 -8.44
N SER A 162 5.83 -13.65 -8.55
CA SER A 162 7.19 -13.22 -8.23
C SER A 162 7.22 -12.52 -6.87
N GLU A 163 8.42 -12.39 -6.30
CA GLU A 163 8.65 -11.58 -5.09
C GLU A 163 8.07 -10.16 -5.28
N GLY A 164 7.27 -9.72 -4.33
CA GLY A 164 6.58 -8.43 -4.33
C GLY A 164 5.24 -8.40 -5.07
N ASP A 165 4.85 -9.46 -5.80
CA ASP A 165 3.56 -9.49 -6.51
C ASP A 165 2.39 -9.45 -5.51
N PRO A 166 1.31 -8.71 -5.81
CA PRO A 166 0.13 -8.71 -4.97
C PRO A 166 -0.56 -10.07 -5.04
N LEU A 167 -0.75 -10.68 -3.87
CA LEU A 167 -1.29 -12.02 -3.74
C LEU A 167 -2.32 -12.04 -2.59
N THR A 168 -3.39 -12.81 -2.79
CA THR A 168 -4.32 -13.18 -1.71
C THR A 168 -4.35 -14.69 -1.57
N VAL A 169 -4.12 -15.17 -0.35
CA VAL A 169 -4.17 -16.58 0.01
C VAL A 169 -5.24 -16.83 1.08
N GLU A 170 -5.84 -18.00 1.04
CA GLU A 170 -6.60 -18.55 2.16
C GLU A 170 -5.69 -19.52 2.91
N VAL A 171 -5.72 -19.44 4.24
CA VAL A 171 -4.95 -20.31 5.13
C VAL A 171 -5.88 -21.04 6.10
N ASP A 172 -5.46 -22.25 6.48
CA ASP A 172 -6.11 -23.01 7.53
C ASP A 172 -5.62 -22.62 8.94
N GLU A 173 -6.12 -23.31 9.97
CA GLU A 173 -5.76 -23.06 11.37
C GLU A 173 -4.28 -23.35 11.68
N THR A 174 -3.58 -24.07 10.82
CA THR A 174 -2.14 -24.38 10.95
C THR A 174 -1.24 -23.39 10.20
N ASN A 175 -1.82 -22.31 9.65
CA ASN A 175 -1.15 -21.37 8.75
C ASN A 175 -0.56 -22.04 7.50
N THR A 176 -1.29 -23.01 6.95
CA THR A 176 -0.97 -23.62 5.66
C THR A 176 -1.92 -23.09 4.59
N ILE A 177 -1.38 -22.71 3.43
CA ILE A 177 -2.18 -22.23 2.30
C ILE A 177 -3.05 -23.36 1.76
N ASN A 178 -4.35 -23.11 1.72
CA ASN A 178 -5.35 -24.00 1.13
C ASN A 178 -6.01 -23.41 -0.13
N GLY A 179 -5.77 -22.13 -0.44
CA GLY A 179 -6.32 -21.47 -1.62
C GLY A 179 -5.59 -20.18 -2.02
N VAL A 180 -5.70 -19.82 -3.30
CA VAL A 180 -5.25 -18.55 -3.87
C VAL A 180 -6.44 -17.87 -4.53
N HIS A 181 -6.68 -16.59 -4.21
CA HIS A 181 -7.93 -15.90 -4.46
C HIS A 181 -7.77 -14.49 -5.05
N ASP A 182 -8.87 -13.94 -5.54
CA ASP A 182 -9.00 -12.60 -6.11
C ASP A 182 -9.83 -11.67 -5.20
N LEU A 183 -9.61 -11.76 -3.88
CA LEU A 183 -10.36 -10.99 -2.90
C LEU A 183 -10.05 -9.50 -3.01
N GLN A 184 -11.10 -8.69 -3.07
CA GLN A 184 -11.04 -7.24 -3.09
C GLN A 184 -12.00 -6.69 -2.06
N TYR A 185 -11.75 -5.45 -1.63
CA TYR A 185 -12.64 -4.75 -0.71
C TYR A 185 -12.85 -3.29 -1.10
N ASP A 186 -14.03 -2.77 -0.72
CA ASP A 186 -14.38 -1.36 -0.81
C ASP A 186 -14.91 -0.88 0.55
N LEU A 187 -14.36 0.23 1.05
CA LEU A 187 -14.77 0.83 2.32
C LEU A 187 -15.58 2.11 2.08
N GLN A 188 -16.80 2.14 2.64
CA GLN A 188 -17.64 3.32 2.72
C GLN A 188 -17.81 3.73 4.19
N VAL A 189 -17.30 4.92 4.52
CA VAL A 189 -17.47 5.58 5.82
C VAL A 189 -18.59 6.61 5.69
N ASN A 190 -19.73 6.35 6.31
CA ASN A 190 -20.93 7.18 6.13
C ASN A 190 -21.59 7.69 7.42
N GLN A 191 -21.07 7.28 8.58
CA GLN A 191 -21.52 7.72 9.89
C GLN A 191 -20.34 7.79 10.85
N THR A 192 -20.49 8.56 11.94
CA THR A 192 -19.57 8.50 13.07
C THR A 192 -19.78 7.16 13.79
N PRO A 193 -18.71 6.56 14.35
CA PRO A 193 -18.88 5.37 15.18
C PRO A 193 -19.85 5.62 16.35
N PRO A 194 -20.68 4.63 16.74
CA PRO A 194 -21.45 4.70 17.97
C PRO A 194 -20.55 4.56 19.21
N ALA A 195 -21.09 4.95 20.37
CA ALA A 195 -20.38 4.85 21.63
C ALA A 195 -19.94 3.40 21.95
N GLY A 196 -18.68 3.24 22.34
CA GLY A 196 -18.07 1.93 22.61
C GLY A 196 -17.83 1.05 21.37
N ALA A 197 -17.83 1.61 20.16
CA ALA A 197 -17.45 0.89 18.95
C ALA A 197 -15.95 0.56 18.95
N ASP A 198 -15.65 -0.71 18.65
CA ASP A 198 -14.30 -1.20 18.42
C ASP A 198 -13.92 -0.98 16.94
N VAL A 199 -13.38 0.21 16.66
CA VAL A 199 -12.95 0.65 15.33
C VAL A 199 -11.76 1.58 15.41
N GLN A 200 -10.76 1.32 14.56
CA GLN A 200 -9.65 2.20 14.31
C GLN A 200 -9.43 2.34 12.80
N VAL A 201 -9.28 3.56 12.32
CA VAL A 201 -9.00 3.85 10.91
C VAL A 201 -8.02 5.01 10.85
N LEU A 202 -6.87 4.78 10.25
CA LEU A 202 -5.89 5.79 9.88
C LEU A 202 -5.62 5.64 8.39
N LEU A 203 -6.04 6.62 7.59
CA LEU A 203 -5.91 6.58 6.14
C LEU A 203 -5.50 7.93 5.59
N SER A 204 -4.41 7.96 4.84
CA SER A 204 -4.03 9.12 4.05
C SER A 204 -4.37 8.91 2.58
N GLY A 205 -4.77 9.99 1.91
CA GLY A 205 -5.08 9.92 0.49
C GLY A 205 -5.44 11.27 -0.12
N THR A 206 -5.72 11.25 -1.41
CA THR A 206 -6.08 12.45 -2.17
C THR A 206 -7.53 12.39 -2.62
N VAL A 207 -8.25 13.51 -2.48
CA VAL A 207 -9.62 13.63 -2.98
C VAL A 207 -9.62 13.50 -4.50
N SER A 208 -10.20 12.40 -4.99
CA SER A 208 -10.29 12.09 -6.41
C SER A 208 -11.56 12.63 -7.06
N LYS A 209 -12.66 12.69 -6.30
CA LYS A 209 -13.97 13.09 -6.81
C LYS A 209 -14.88 13.55 -5.67
N LEU A 210 -15.76 14.50 -6.00
CA LEU A 210 -16.86 14.94 -5.16
C LEU A 210 -18.18 14.62 -5.87
N LYS A 211 -19.12 13.98 -5.17
CA LYS A 211 -20.45 13.70 -5.71
C LYS A 211 -21.50 13.77 -4.61
N SER A 212 -22.41 14.75 -4.71
CA SER A 212 -23.42 15.00 -3.67
C SER A 212 -22.75 15.18 -2.30
N SER A 213 -23.20 14.46 -1.27
CA SER A 213 -22.59 14.44 0.07
C SER A 213 -21.45 13.42 0.22
N PHE A 214 -20.83 12.96 -0.86
CA PHE A 214 -19.74 12.00 -0.80
C PHE A 214 -18.43 12.56 -1.37
N VAL A 215 -17.36 12.31 -0.63
CA VAL A 215 -15.97 12.58 -0.98
C VAL A 215 -15.31 11.24 -1.28
N PHE A 216 -14.72 11.09 -2.46
CA PHE A 216 -14.01 9.89 -2.86
C PHE A 216 -12.51 10.13 -2.70
N VAL A 217 -11.88 9.37 -1.83
CA VAL A 217 -10.46 9.53 -1.49
C VAL A 217 -9.69 8.33 -2.05
N ARG A 218 -8.69 8.60 -2.89
CA ARG A 218 -7.75 7.59 -3.36
C ARG A 218 -6.68 7.42 -2.29
N THR A 219 -6.59 6.24 -1.71
CA THR A 219 -5.63 5.86 -0.68
C THR A 219 -4.71 4.75 -1.21
N PRO A 220 -3.60 4.41 -0.51
CA PRO A 220 -2.77 3.25 -0.87
C PRO A 220 -3.54 1.91 -0.89
N VAL A 221 -4.65 1.84 -0.14
CA VAL A 221 -5.45 0.63 0.04
C VAL A 221 -6.65 0.56 -0.91
N GLY A 222 -6.83 1.56 -1.77
CA GLY A 222 -7.91 1.60 -2.76
C GLY A 222 -8.71 2.90 -2.74
N LEU A 223 -9.97 2.84 -3.17
CA LEU A 223 -10.87 3.98 -3.16
C LEU A 223 -11.77 3.92 -1.93
N VAL A 224 -11.71 4.95 -1.09
CA VAL A 224 -12.54 5.06 0.11
C VAL A 224 -13.59 6.14 -0.09
N MET A 225 -14.84 5.83 0.22
CA MET A 225 -15.95 6.77 0.10
C MET A 225 -16.34 7.33 1.46
N LEU A 226 -16.24 8.65 1.63
CA LEU A 226 -16.53 9.36 2.87
C LEU A 226 -17.80 10.21 2.73
N ASN A 227 -18.71 10.14 3.69
CA ASN A 227 -19.86 11.04 3.75
C ASN A 227 -19.43 12.39 4.35
N SER A 228 -19.65 13.48 3.63
CA SER A 228 -19.26 14.82 4.09
C SER A 228 -19.97 15.26 5.38
N LYS A 229 -21.06 14.60 5.77
CA LYS A 229 -21.85 14.92 6.97
C LYS A 229 -21.25 14.40 8.28
N ILE A 230 -20.20 13.57 8.24
CA ILE A 230 -19.60 12.98 9.46
C ILE A 230 -18.50 13.86 10.08
N GLY A 231 -18.49 15.15 9.76
CA GLY A 231 -17.43 16.07 10.18
C GLY A 231 -16.26 16.19 9.22
N ILE A 232 -16.41 15.72 7.96
CA ILE A 232 -15.40 15.98 6.92
C ILE A 232 -15.45 17.48 6.55
N PRO A 233 -14.34 18.22 6.61
CA PRO A 233 -14.30 19.62 6.22
C PRO A 233 -14.63 19.81 4.75
N ARG A 234 -14.87 21.05 4.33
CA ARG A 234 -14.98 21.34 2.89
C ARG A 234 -13.63 21.08 2.22
N VAL A 235 -13.62 20.15 1.28
CA VAL A 235 -12.43 19.75 0.53
C VAL A 235 -12.60 19.98 -0.97
N LYS A 236 -11.49 20.11 -1.69
CA LYS A 236 -11.46 20.22 -3.16
C LYS A 236 -10.88 18.94 -3.78
N VAL A 237 -11.20 18.69 -5.05
CA VAL A 237 -10.54 17.64 -5.82
C VAL A 237 -9.05 17.96 -5.93
N GLY A 238 -8.20 16.94 -5.76
CA GLY A 238 -6.74 17.07 -5.70
C GLY A 238 -6.19 17.38 -4.31
N GLN A 239 -7.04 17.66 -3.32
CA GLN A 239 -6.58 17.97 -1.97
C GLN A 239 -6.18 16.68 -1.21
N PRO A 240 -4.96 16.60 -0.65
CA PRO A 240 -4.58 15.53 0.25
C PRO A 240 -5.29 15.69 1.60
N LEU A 241 -5.66 14.58 2.24
CA LEU A 241 -6.20 14.54 3.59
C LEU A 241 -5.77 13.26 4.31
N THR A 242 -5.78 13.32 5.63
CA THR A 242 -5.65 12.16 6.50
C THR A 242 -6.94 12.03 7.32
N LEU A 243 -7.57 10.87 7.22
CA LEU A 243 -8.69 10.47 8.05
C LEU A 243 -8.17 9.67 9.24
N HIS A 244 -8.57 10.09 10.44
CA HIS A 244 -8.37 9.35 11.67
C HIS A 244 -9.74 9.10 12.33
N ILE A 245 -10.10 7.84 12.51
CA ILE A 245 -11.25 7.42 13.29
C ILE A 245 -10.73 6.55 14.42
N ASP A 246 -11.04 6.95 15.65
CA ASP A 246 -10.65 6.21 16.83
C ASP A 246 -11.82 6.20 17.81
N HIS A 247 -12.34 5.00 18.08
CA HIS A 247 -13.51 4.77 18.94
C HIS A 247 -14.69 5.66 18.56
N GLU A 248 -14.91 6.79 19.24
CA GLU A 248 -16.05 7.71 19.00
C GLU A 248 -15.69 8.95 18.17
N HIS A 249 -14.41 9.16 17.86
CA HIS A 249 -13.91 10.40 17.29
C HIS A 249 -13.58 10.25 15.81
N VAL A 250 -14.00 11.24 15.01
CA VAL A 250 -13.61 11.38 13.61
C VAL A 250 -12.84 12.69 13.46
N THR A 251 -11.59 12.59 13.05
CA THR A 251 -10.71 13.73 12.80
C THR A 251 -10.19 13.67 11.37
N VAL A 252 -10.19 14.82 10.70
CA VAL A 252 -9.55 14.98 9.38
C VAL A 252 -8.48 16.04 9.49
N THR A 253 -7.25 15.68 9.14
CA THR A 253 -6.14 16.62 9.06
C THR A 253 -5.75 16.83 7.61
N PHE A 254 -5.19 18.01 7.34
CA PHE A 254 -4.63 18.38 6.04
C PHE A 254 -3.14 18.65 6.26
N PRO A 255 -2.28 18.30 5.30
CA PRO A 255 -0.89 18.77 5.35
C PRO A 255 -0.90 20.30 5.37
N ALA A 256 -0.01 20.90 6.17
CA ALA A 256 0.07 22.33 6.29
C ALA A 256 0.35 22.95 4.92
N ASP A 257 -0.51 23.85 4.45
CA ASP A 257 -0.18 24.73 3.33
C ASP A 257 0.99 25.61 3.81
N GLU A 258 2.21 25.30 3.41
CA GLU A 258 3.27 26.30 3.36
C GLU A 258 2.87 27.33 2.30
N THR A 259 2.06 28.33 2.69
CA THR A 259 2.17 29.74 2.29
C THR A 259 1.10 30.54 3.03
N SER A 260 1.42 31.00 4.23
CA SER A 260 0.99 32.34 4.64
C SER A 260 2.17 33.03 5.29
N THR A 261 3.05 33.59 4.45
CA THR A 261 4.00 34.60 4.91
C THR A 261 3.16 35.71 5.57
N PRO A 262 3.33 36.00 6.87
CA PRO A 262 2.61 37.09 7.50
C PRO A 262 3.06 38.37 6.81
N ARG A 263 2.13 39.02 6.09
CA ARG A 263 2.35 40.32 5.47
C ARG A 263 2.68 41.29 6.60
N ARG A 264 3.97 41.58 6.77
CA ARG A 264 4.47 42.56 7.75
C ARG A 264 3.83 43.90 7.38
N SER A 265 2.80 44.27 8.14
CA SER A 265 2.19 45.59 8.10
C SER A 265 3.24 46.59 8.57
N THR A 266 3.97 47.20 7.64
CA THR A 266 4.69 48.44 7.94
C THR A 266 3.66 49.56 7.99
N SER A 267 3.20 49.90 9.19
CA SER A 267 2.55 51.19 9.43
C SER A 267 3.57 52.31 9.19
N PRO A 268 3.21 53.40 8.51
CA PRO A 268 4.04 54.59 8.48
C PRO A 268 3.90 55.32 9.82
N ILE A 269 5.03 55.65 10.45
CA ILE A 269 5.09 56.54 11.61
C ILE A 269 5.21 57.99 11.08
N PRO A 270 4.48 58.95 11.67
CA PRO A 270 4.38 60.34 11.21
C PRO A 270 5.68 61.14 11.31
#